data_AF-A0A5C7ZHA1-F1
#
_entry.id   AF-A0A5C7ZHA1-F1
#
_cell.length_a   1.000
_cell.length_b   1.000
_cell.length_c   1.000
_cell.angle_alpha   90.00
_cell.angle_beta   90.00
_cell.angle_gamma   90.00
#
_symmetry.space_group_name_H-M   'P 1'
#
loop_
_entity.id
_entity.type
_entity.pdbx_description
1 polymer ?
#
loop_
_entity_poly.entity_id
_entity_poly.type
_entity_poly.pdbx_seq_one_letter_code
_entity_poly.pdbx_strand_id
1 'polypeptide(L)'
;MDIEELPLIDSLRGLAMLQQEFLRLALYVASQGPATFEGERLECSLGDSQRRISTYLAMGAGQSLETLLRMAKLRGIPVRDAYPVARSAFESFLNASYLLAESDETASRAIRYIDYAAWKHFNRKRGSGEFSLEIRSDVDPQATLAEKFPEFNGKGKGSWTNLDVPSRIRMVGELAGRRAASRLLAADFLIYSLSSEIIHGSPFGVSYFFSAHQTGEKTTDGFRAATVCQLEEILIGVLHAGCGYLAAFFGQQDMQAPLKAEENIFNRLFELSTKSSDAFPPASQHISDAEDA
;
A
#
# COMPACT_ATOMS: atom_id res chain seq x y z
N MET A 1 10.71 28.21 23.59
CA MET A 1 11.21 26.83 23.45
C MET A 1 11.10 26.57 21.97
N ASP A 2 12.20 26.78 21.24
CA ASP A 2 12.18 26.59 19.79
C ASP A 2 11.92 25.11 19.54
N ILE A 3 10.78 24.82 18.93
CA ILE A 3 10.49 23.48 18.44
C ILE A 3 11.40 23.35 17.22
N GLU A 4 12.47 22.59 17.37
CA GLU A 4 13.40 22.30 16.28
C GLU A 4 12.58 21.72 15.11
N GLU A 5 12.48 22.49 14.01
CA GLU A 5 11.75 22.04 12.83
C GLU A 5 12.49 20.83 12.24
N LEU A 6 11.78 19.73 11.99
CA LEU A 6 12.34 18.54 11.39
C LEU A 6 12.26 18.62 9.86
N PRO A 7 13.22 18.06 9.11
CA PRO A 7 13.06 17.86 7.68
C PRO A 7 11.74 17.15 7.36
N LEU A 8 11.12 17.45 6.22
CA LEU A 8 9.82 16.89 5.84
C LEU A 8 9.85 15.35 5.88
N ILE A 9 10.89 14.74 5.29
CA ILE A 9 11.08 13.28 5.34
C ILE A 9 11.06 12.71 6.77
N ASP A 10 11.64 13.39 7.76
CA ASP A 10 11.67 12.92 9.14
C ASP A 10 10.33 13.11 9.85
N SER A 11 9.62 14.21 9.53
CA SER A 11 8.23 14.42 9.97
C SER A 11 7.29 13.33 9.43
N LEU A 12 7.43 12.96 8.16
CA LEU A 12 6.66 11.88 7.52
C LEU A 12 6.98 10.52 8.13
N ARG A 13 8.27 10.25 8.42
CA ARG A 13 8.68 9.01 9.12
C ARG A 13 8.06 8.91 10.51
N GLY A 14 8.09 9.99 11.29
CA GLY A 14 7.44 10.04 12.60
C GLY A 14 5.93 9.76 12.51
N LEU A 15 5.26 10.34 11.51
CA LEU A 15 3.84 10.11 11.28
C LEU A 15 3.53 8.66 10.85
N ALA A 16 4.38 8.07 10.03
CA ALA A 16 4.26 6.67 9.61
C ALA A 16 4.47 5.69 10.75
N MET A 17 5.40 5.99 11.68
CA MET A 17 5.56 5.20 12.91
C MET A 17 4.31 5.27 13.78
N LEU A 18 3.70 6.45 13.93
CA LEU A 18 2.43 6.58 14.65
C LEU A 18 1.31 5.80 13.98
N GLN A 19 1.17 5.90 12.65
CA GLN A 19 0.18 5.13 11.89
C GLN A 19 0.34 3.62 12.08
N GLN A 20 1.59 3.13 12.18
CA GLN A 20 1.86 1.72 12.46
C GLN A 20 1.34 1.27 13.83
N GLU A 21 1.32 2.13 14.85
CA GLU A 21 0.71 1.78 16.14
C GLU A 21 -0.81 1.58 16.01
N PHE A 22 -1.48 2.43 15.24
CA PHE A 22 -2.92 2.26 14.97
C PHE A 22 -3.21 1.05 14.10
N LEU A 23 -2.33 0.74 13.14
CA LEU A 23 -2.41 -0.50 12.38
C LEU A 23 -2.27 -1.72 13.31
N ARG A 24 -1.32 -1.70 14.25
CA ARG A 24 -1.17 -2.79 15.24
C ARG A 24 -2.39 -2.91 16.13
N LEU A 25 -3.00 -1.81 16.56
CA LEU A 25 -4.26 -1.84 17.30
C LEU A 25 -5.37 -2.50 16.50
N ALA A 26 -5.57 -2.11 15.23
CA ALA A 26 -6.56 -2.71 14.34
C ALA A 26 -6.32 -4.22 14.15
N LEU A 27 -5.07 -4.61 13.87
CA LEU A 27 -4.68 -6.02 13.69
C LEU A 27 -4.85 -6.83 14.98
N TYR A 28 -4.56 -6.25 16.15
CA TYR A 28 -4.77 -6.88 17.44
C TYR A 28 -6.26 -7.15 17.67
N VAL A 29 -7.11 -6.12 17.52
CA VAL A 29 -8.56 -6.23 17.68
C VAL A 29 -9.15 -7.26 16.72
N ALA A 30 -8.64 -7.32 15.49
CA ALA A 30 -9.09 -8.27 14.48
C ALA A 30 -8.62 -9.72 14.70
N SER A 31 -7.48 -9.95 15.36
CA SER A 31 -6.85 -11.29 15.43
C SER A 31 -6.77 -11.90 16.82
N GLN A 32 -6.60 -11.09 17.86
CA GLN A 32 -6.38 -11.54 19.24
C GLN A 32 -7.64 -11.34 20.11
N GLY A 33 -8.55 -10.46 19.70
CA GLY A 33 -9.80 -10.20 20.40
C GLY A 33 -9.89 -8.78 20.96
N PRO A 34 -10.85 -8.52 21.87
CA PRO A 34 -11.17 -7.17 22.30
C PRO A 34 -10.00 -6.42 22.96
N ALA A 35 -9.95 -5.10 22.76
CA ALA A 35 -8.98 -4.20 23.37
C ALA A 35 -9.65 -2.98 24.00
N THR A 36 -8.89 -2.15 24.70
CA THR A 36 -9.38 -0.85 25.19
C THR A 36 -8.47 0.26 24.67
N PHE A 37 -9.06 1.31 24.12
CA PHE A 37 -8.36 2.49 23.62
C PHE A 37 -9.11 3.74 24.07
N GLU A 38 -8.44 4.64 24.79
CA GLU A 38 -9.04 5.88 25.33
C GLU A 38 -10.37 5.68 26.08
N GLY A 39 -10.51 4.54 26.78
CA GLY A 39 -11.72 4.20 27.54
C GLY A 39 -12.83 3.54 26.72
N GLU A 40 -12.69 3.45 25.39
CA GLU A 40 -13.58 2.71 24.51
C GLU A 40 -13.16 1.23 24.43
N ARG A 41 -14.13 0.31 24.55
CA ARG A 41 -13.91 -1.11 24.30
C ARG A 41 -14.04 -1.38 22.80
N LEU A 42 -12.94 -1.84 22.20
CA LEU A 42 -12.88 -2.18 20.78
C LEU A 42 -13.14 -3.67 20.60
N GLU A 43 -14.09 -4.03 19.74
CA GLU A 43 -14.43 -5.41 19.44
C GLU A 43 -14.67 -5.60 17.94
N CYS A 44 -14.03 -6.61 17.35
CA CYS A 44 -14.15 -6.86 15.92
C CYS A 44 -15.46 -7.57 15.60
N SER A 45 -16.33 -6.92 14.81
CA SER A 45 -17.64 -7.45 14.41
C SER A 45 -17.68 -7.96 12.96
N LEU A 46 -16.54 -7.98 12.28
CA LEU A 46 -16.42 -8.48 10.90
C LEU A 46 -16.68 -9.99 10.83
N GLY A 47 -17.25 -10.44 9.72
CA GLY A 47 -17.36 -11.86 9.37
C GLY A 47 -15.98 -12.54 9.31
N ASP A 48 -15.96 -13.85 9.51
CA ASP A 48 -14.72 -14.61 9.64
C ASP A 48 -13.81 -14.45 8.41
N SER A 49 -14.37 -14.44 7.20
CA SER A 49 -13.60 -14.32 5.96
C SER A 49 -13.11 -12.89 5.76
N GLN A 50 -13.97 -11.88 5.96
CA GLN A 50 -13.60 -10.46 5.92
C GLN A 50 -12.43 -10.19 6.87
N ARG A 51 -12.61 -10.57 8.14
CA ARG A 51 -11.62 -10.41 9.21
C ARG A 51 -10.29 -11.06 8.83
N ARG A 52 -10.31 -12.32 8.42
CA ARG A 52 -9.08 -13.09 8.12
C ARG A 52 -8.31 -12.50 6.94
N ILE A 53 -8.96 -12.29 5.80
CA ILE A 53 -8.26 -11.88 4.58
C ILE A 53 -7.79 -10.42 4.68
N SER A 54 -8.62 -9.54 5.25
CA SER A 54 -8.26 -8.14 5.44
C SER A 54 -7.08 -7.99 6.40
N THR A 55 -7.07 -8.74 7.51
CA THR A 55 -5.95 -8.74 8.48
C THR A 55 -4.64 -9.16 7.82
N TYR A 56 -4.63 -10.22 7.00
CA TYR A 56 -3.41 -10.66 6.32
C TYR A 56 -2.87 -9.62 5.34
N LEU A 57 -3.75 -9.00 4.56
CA LEU A 57 -3.36 -7.97 3.60
C LEU A 57 -2.86 -6.71 4.31
N ALA A 58 -3.55 -6.27 5.36
CA ALA A 58 -3.14 -5.12 6.16
C ALA A 58 -1.80 -5.35 6.87
N MET A 59 -1.54 -6.57 7.35
CA MET A 59 -0.24 -6.96 7.90
C MET A 59 0.87 -6.88 6.84
N GLY A 60 0.62 -7.39 5.62
CA GLY A 60 1.57 -7.27 4.50
C GLY A 60 1.83 -5.82 4.07
N ALA A 61 0.79 -4.97 4.14
CA ALA A 61 0.92 -3.54 3.92
C ALA A 61 1.81 -2.88 4.98
N GLY A 62 1.59 -3.21 6.26
CA GLY A 62 2.42 -2.75 7.37
C GLY A 62 3.89 -3.17 7.25
N GLN A 63 4.17 -4.40 6.81
CA GLN A 63 5.53 -4.86 6.53
C GLN A 63 6.20 -4.09 5.37
N SER A 64 5.43 -3.77 4.33
CA SER A 64 5.91 -2.96 3.21
C SER A 64 6.23 -1.52 3.67
N LEU A 65 5.40 -0.93 4.52
CA LEU A 65 5.65 0.39 5.11
C LEU A 65 6.87 0.39 6.05
N GLU A 66 7.09 -0.67 6.83
CA GLU A 66 8.31 -0.82 7.64
C GLU A 66 9.58 -0.87 6.75
N THR A 67 9.50 -1.54 5.60
CA THR A 67 10.59 -1.52 4.61
C THR A 67 10.83 -0.09 4.10
N LEU A 68 9.78 0.66 3.76
CA LEU A 68 9.91 2.06 3.32
C LEU A 68 10.52 2.97 4.39
N LEU A 69 10.18 2.79 5.67
CA LEU A 69 10.78 3.54 6.77
C LEU A 69 12.30 3.36 6.85
N ARG A 70 12.80 2.17 6.52
CA ARG A 70 14.24 1.90 6.41
C ARG A 70 14.84 2.53 5.16
N MET A 71 14.09 2.51 4.06
CA MET A 71 14.49 3.12 2.78
C MET A 71 14.46 4.65 2.79
N ALA A 72 13.77 5.30 3.74
CA ALA A 72 13.66 6.75 3.81
C ALA A 72 15.01 7.49 3.96
N LYS A 73 16.07 6.77 4.35
CA LYS A 73 17.45 7.29 4.42
C LYS A 73 18.25 7.13 3.12
N LEU A 74 17.72 6.40 2.14
CA LEU A 74 18.40 6.17 0.85
C LEU A 74 18.44 7.45 0.03
N ARG A 75 19.46 7.56 -0.82
CA ARG A 75 19.67 8.66 -1.77
C ARG A 75 20.17 8.10 -3.10
N GLY A 76 19.79 8.72 -4.20
CA GLY A 76 20.22 8.35 -5.54
C GLY A 76 19.59 7.04 -6.04
N ILE A 77 20.35 6.25 -6.79
CA ILE A 77 19.86 5.08 -7.55
C ILE A 77 19.01 4.10 -6.71
N PRO A 78 19.38 3.74 -5.47
CA PRO A 78 18.60 2.79 -4.66
C PRO A 78 17.17 3.22 -4.35
N VAL A 79 16.84 4.52 -4.46
CA VAL A 79 15.47 5.02 -4.25
C VAL A 79 14.48 4.45 -5.26
N ARG A 80 14.95 4.01 -6.43
CA ARG A 80 14.08 3.36 -7.44
C ARG A 80 13.32 2.17 -6.88
N ASP A 81 13.92 1.42 -5.95
CA ASP A 81 13.32 0.23 -5.38
C ASP A 81 12.22 0.56 -4.35
N ALA A 82 12.08 1.82 -3.94
CA ALA A 82 10.99 2.25 -3.06
C ALA A 82 9.63 2.23 -3.78
N TYR A 83 9.59 2.45 -5.10
CA TYR A 83 8.36 2.45 -5.89
C TYR A 83 7.60 1.11 -5.87
N PRO A 84 8.22 -0.06 -6.12
CA PRO A 84 7.53 -1.35 -5.99
C PRO A 84 7.09 -1.65 -4.56
N VAL A 85 7.86 -1.28 -3.56
CA VAL A 85 7.47 -1.46 -2.14
C VAL A 85 6.27 -0.57 -1.80
N ALA A 86 6.26 0.69 -2.25
CA ALA A 86 5.15 1.62 -2.08
C ALA A 86 3.86 1.13 -2.76
N ARG A 87 3.97 0.64 -4.00
CA ARG A 87 2.82 0.07 -4.70
C ARG A 87 2.28 -1.18 -4.01
N SER A 88 3.16 -2.03 -3.49
CA SER A 88 2.78 -3.19 -2.67
C SER A 88 2.02 -2.77 -1.42
N ALA A 89 2.51 -1.76 -0.69
CA ALA A 89 1.83 -1.23 0.49
C ALA A 89 0.44 -0.67 0.15
N PHE A 90 0.34 0.19 -0.89
CA PHE A 90 -0.90 0.78 -1.35
C PHE A 90 -1.94 -0.27 -1.77
N GLU A 91 -1.59 -1.17 -2.69
CA GLU A 91 -2.49 -2.21 -3.17
C GLU A 91 -2.94 -3.12 -2.04
N SER A 92 -2.06 -3.42 -1.08
CA SER A 92 -2.41 -4.25 0.09
C SER A 92 -3.39 -3.53 1.02
N PHE A 93 -3.20 -2.25 1.32
CA PHE A 93 -4.18 -1.46 2.09
C PHE A 93 -5.51 -1.30 1.36
N LEU A 94 -5.49 -1.03 0.05
CA LEU A 94 -6.71 -0.96 -0.76
C LEU A 94 -7.47 -2.28 -0.75
N ASN A 95 -6.77 -3.40 -0.96
CA ASN A 95 -7.39 -4.73 -0.95
C ASN A 95 -7.94 -5.09 0.42
N ALA A 96 -7.22 -4.76 1.49
CA ALA A 96 -7.69 -4.95 2.86
C ALA A 96 -8.96 -4.14 3.12
N SER A 97 -8.99 -2.87 2.68
CA SER A 97 -10.14 -1.95 2.80
C SER A 97 -11.35 -2.43 1.99
N TYR A 98 -11.12 -2.89 0.77
CA TYR A 98 -12.18 -3.41 -0.09
C TYR A 98 -12.79 -4.69 0.48
N LEU A 99 -11.96 -5.65 0.90
CA LEU A 99 -12.43 -6.95 1.40
C LEU A 99 -13.04 -6.90 2.80
N LEU A 100 -12.70 -5.90 3.63
CA LEU A 100 -13.42 -5.68 4.89
C LEU A 100 -14.79 -5.01 4.66
N ALA A 101 -14.88 -4.11 3.67
CA ALA A 101 -16.11 -3.36 3.40
C ALA A 101 -17.15 -4.20 2.64
N GLU A 102 -16.69 -5.08 1.77
CA GLU A 102 -17.50 -6.01 0.98
C GLU A 102 -18.15 -7.12 1.81
N SER A 103 -19.07 -7.87 1.18
CA SER A 103 -19.72 -9.03 1.80
C SER A 103 -18.74 -10.15 2.21
N ASP A 104 -19.12 -10.96 3.19
CA ASP A 104 -18.32 -12.12 3.60
C ASP A 104 -18.21 -13.17 2.48
N GLU A 105 -19.18 -13.24 1.56
CA GLU A 105 -19.12 -14.05 0.34
C GLU A 105 -18.00 -13.59 -0.60
N THR A 106 -17.86 -12.27 -0.82
CA THR A 106 -16.76 -11.70 -1.60
C THR A 106 -15.41 -12.01 -0.94
N ALA A 107 -15.31 -11.87 0.38
CA ALA A 107 -14.10 -12.19 1.12
C ALA A 107 -13.77 -13.69 1.10
N SER A 108 -14.79 -14.55 1.22
CA SER A 108 -14.68 -16.01 1.13
C SER A 108 -14.15 -16.44 -0.24
N ARG A 109 -14.62 -15.80 -1.32
CA ARG A 109 -14.07 -16.01 -2.67
C ARG A 109 -12.58 -15.63 -2.75
N ALA A 110 -12.16 -14.55 -2.10
CA ALA A 110 -10.74 -14.15 -2.08
C ALA A 110 -9.87 -15.18 -1.31
N ILE A 111 -10.39 -15.78 -0.24
CA ILE A 111 -9.72 -16.89 0.45
C ILE A 111 -9.60 -18.11 -0.47
N ARG A 112 -10.69 -18.50 -1.14
CA ARG A 112 -10.69 -19.61 -2.13
C ARG A 112 -9.71 -19.39 -3.27
N TYR A 113 -9.48 -18.13 -3.65
CA TYR A 113 -8.50 -17.78 -4.68
C TYR A 113 -7.06 -18.12 -4.26
N ILE A 114 -6.73 -18.18 -2.97
CA ILE A 114 -5.39 -18.54 -2.50
C ILE A 114 -5.02 -19.95 -2.99
N ASP A 115 -5.90 -20.93 -2.74
CA ASP A 115 -5.70 -22.32 -3.15
C ASP A 115 -5.70 -22.46 -4.68
N TYR A 116 -6.63 -21.78 -5.36
CA TYR A 116 -6.67 -21.75 -6.82
C TYR A 116 -5.40 -21.15 -7.42
N ALA A 117 -4.92 -20.03 -6.90
CA ALA A 117 -3.73 -19.34 -7.40
C ALA A 117 -2.46 -20.17 -7.15
N ALA A 118 -2.37 -20.84 -6.00
CA ALA A 118 -1.28 -21.77 -5.69
C ALA A 118 -1.26 -22.94 -6.68
N TRP A 119 -2.41 -23.60 -6.90
CA TRP A 119 -2.53 -24.67 -7.90
C TRP A 119 -2.22 -24.19 -9.32
N LYS A 120 -2.78 -23.03 -9.72
CA LYS A 120 -2.56 -22.41 -11.04
C LYS A 120 -1.10 -22.03 -11.25
N HIS A 121 -0.37 -21.69 -10.18
CA HIS A 121 1.05 -21.38 -10.28
C HIS A 121 1.84 -22.55 -10.89
N PHE A 122 1.45 -23.79 -10.59
CA PHE A 122 2.07 -25.01 -11.09
C PHE A 122 1.31 -25.67 -12.26
N ASN A 123 0.27 -25.00 -12.79
CA ASN A 123 -0.58 -25.48 -13.87
C ASN A 123 -0.97 -24.30 -14.78
N ARG A 124 0.03 -23.76 -15.49
CA ARG A 124 -0.14 -22.56 -16.32
C ARG A 124 0.60 -22.67 -17.64
N LYS A 125 0.03 -22.03 -18.65
CA LYS A 125 0.64 -21.80 -19.96
C LYS A 125 0.81 -20.31 -20.20
N ARG A 126 1.96 -19.91 -20.74
CA ARG A 126 2.24 -18.54 -21.20
C ARG A 126 2.76 -18.59 -22.63
N GLY A 127 2.46 -17.53 -23.39
CA GLY A 127 2.87 -17.40 -24.79
C GLY A 127 1.97 -18.15 -25.77
N SER A 128 2.41 -18.21 -27.03
CA SER A 128 1.65 -18.74 -28.16
C SER A 128 2.58 -19.37 -29.20
N GLY A 129 2.12 -20.44 -29.86
CA GLY A 129 2.90 -21.13 -30.89
C GLY A 129 4.22 -21.67 -30.35
N GLU A 130 5.29 -21.50 -31.13
CA GLU A 130 6.66 -21.90 -30.77
C GLU A 130 7.20 -21.15 -29.54
N PHE A 131 6.68 -19.95 -29.27
CA PHE A 131 7.03 -19.16 -28.10
C PHE A 131 6.03 -19.40 -26.98
N SER A 132 5.87 -20.65 -26.56
CA SER A 132 5.04 -21.00 -25.41
C SER A 132 5.78 -21.84 -24.38
N LEU A 133 5.50 -21.54 -23.11
CA LEU A 133 5.99 -22.29 -21.96
C LEU A 133 4.80 -22.82 -21.18
N GLU A 134 4.87 -24.08 -20.80
CA GLU A 134 3.88 -24.72 -19.96
C GLU A 134 4.53 -25.34 -18.73
N ILE A 135 3.95 -25.06 -17.57
CA ILE A 135 4.22 -25.76 -16.31
C ILE A 135 2.97 -26.58 -16.00
N ARG A 136 3.12 -27.89 -15.87
CA ARG A 136 2.04 -28.83 -15.57
C ARG A 136 2.48 -29.82 -14.50
N SER A 137 1.87 -29.70 -13.33
CA SER A 137 2.05 -30.63 -12.19
C SER A 137 0.84 -31.55 -12.02
N ASP A 138 -0.31 -31.14 -12.52
CA ASP A 138 -1.57 -31.88 -12.52
C ASP A 138 -1.73 -32.64 -13.84
N VAL A 139 -2.12 -33.91 -13.76
CA VAL A 139 -2.30 -34.79 -14.93
C VAL A 139 -3.48 -34.31 -15.78
N ASP A 140 -4.55 -33.83 -15.12
CA ASP A 140 -5.72 -33.27 -15.80
C ASP A 140 -6.14 -31.94 -15.16
N PRO A 141 -5.47 -30.83 -15.57
CA PRO A 141 -5.78 -29.53 -15.02
C PRO A 141 -7.22 -29.05 -15.28
N GLN A 142 -7.87 -29.54 -16.35
CA GLN A 142 -9.24 -29.13 -16.69
C GLN A 142 -10.26 -29.80 -15.78
N ALA A 143 -10.10 -31.12 -15.53
CA ALA A 143 -10.93 -31.81 -14.57
C ALA A 143 -10.78 -31.21 -13.16
N THR A 144 -9.54 -30.99 -12.71
CA THR A 144 -9.29 -30.37 -11.39
C THR A 144 -9.87 -28.96 -11.29
N LEU A 145 -9.76 -28.13 -12.34
CA LEU A 145 -10.36 -26.79 -12.36
C LEU A 145 -11.89 -26.86 -12.24
N ALA A 146 -12.54 -27.77 -12.96
CA ALA A 146 -13.99 -27.92 -12.94
C ALA A 146 -14.52 -28.45 -11.59
N GLU A 147 -13.78 -29.38 -10.97
CA GLU A 147 -14.18 -30.01 -9.70
C GLU A 147 -13.84 -29.14 -8.48
N LYS A 148 -12.58 -28.71 -8.37
CA LYS A 148 -12.06 -28.07 -7.14
C LYS A 148 -12.21 -26.56 -7.14
N PHE A 149 -12.27 -25.93 -8.31
CA PHE A 149 -12.26 -24.47 -8.47
C PHE A 149 -13.33 -23.96 -9.47
N PRO A 150 -14.59 -24.46 -9.40
CA PRO A 150 -15.63 -24.13 -10.38
C PRO A 150 -15.90 -22.63 -10.49
N GLU A 151 -15.72 -21.87 -9.41
CA GLU A 151 -15.91 -20.43 -9.33
C GLU A 151 -14.83 -19.61 -10.08
N PHE A 152 -13.72 -20.25 -10.44
CA PHE A 152 -12.64 -19.66 -11.25
C PHE A 152 -12.58 -20.23 -12.67
N ASN A 153 -13.48 -21.16 -13.01
CA ASN A 153 -13.54 -21.78 -14.33
C ASN A 153 -14.25 -20.86 -15.34
N GLY A 154 -13.56 -20.55 -16.44
CA GLY A 154 -14.09 -19.76 -17.56
C GLY A 154 -13.36 -18.44 -17.81
N LYS A 155 -13.62 -17.87 -18.99
CA LYS A 155 -12.98 -16.61 -19.43
C LYS A 155 -13.33 -15.47 -18.47
N GLY A 156 -12.32 -14.77 -17.98
CA GLY A 156 -12.50 -13.64 -17.06
C GLY A 156 -12.86 -14.03 -15.61
N LYS A 157 -12.87 -15.31 -15.24
CA LYS A 157 -13.15 -15.75 -13.86
C LYS A 157 -11.91 -16.14 -13.07
N GLY A 158 -10.74 -16.16 -13.69
CA GLY A 158 -9.48 -16.62 -13.08
C GLY A 158 -8.81 -15.64 -12.11
N SER A 159 -9.58 -14.76 -11.47
CA SER A 159 -9.16 -13.76 -10.48
C SER A 159 -10.12 -13.74 -9.29
N TRP A 160 -9.63 -13.31 -8.12
CA TRP A 160 -10.46 -13.08 -6.94
C TRP A 160 -11.42 -11.90 -7.13
N THR A 161 -10.99 -10.87 -7.85
CA THR A 161 -11.81 -9.73 -8.27
C THR A 161 -11.53 -9.35 -9.73
N ASN A 162 -12.55 -8.81 -10.40
CA ASN A 162 -12.44 -8.22 -11.74
C ASN A 162 -12.50 -6.69 -11.70
N LEU A 163 -12.58 -6.09 -10.50
CA LEU A 163 -12.57 -4.65 -10.33
C LEU A 163 -11.15 -4.11 -10.50
N ASP A 164 -11.03 -3.01 -11.25
CA ASP A 164 -9.80 -2.22 -11.29
C ASP A 164 -9.59 -1.44 -9.98
N VAL A 165 -8.45 -0.73 -9.87
CA VAL A 165 -8.15 0.09 -8.68
C VAL A 165 -9.22 1.15 -8.42
N PRO A 166 -9.63 1.99 -9.39
CA PRO A 166 -10.65 3.01 -9.15
C PRO A 166 -11.99 2.43 -8.72
N SER A 167 -12.41 1.30 -9.29
CA SER A 167 -13.67 0.65 -8.91
C SER A 167 -13.61 0.11 -7.48
N ARG A 168 -12.48 -0.48 -7.04
CA ARG A 168 -12.31 -0.90 -5.64
C ARG A 168 -12.39 0.29 -4.68
N ILE A 169 -11.75 1.42 -5.01
CA ILE A 169 -11.83 2.65 -4.20
C ILE A 169 -13.27 3.16 -4.11
N ARG A 170 -14.00 3.17 -5.23
CA ARG A 170 -15.42 3.55 -5.26
C ARG A 170 -16.25 2.66 -4.34
N MET A 171 -16.09 1.33 -4.43
CA MET A 171 -16.80 0.38 -3.57
C MET A 171 -16.50 0.62 -2.09
N VAL A 172 -15.24 0.89 -1.71
CA VAL A 172 -14.90 1.27 -0.34
C VAL A 172 -15.65 2.54 0.09
N GLY A 173 -15.80 3.51 -0.80
CA GLY A 173 -16.52 4.76 -0.49
C GLY A 173 -18.02 4.57 -0.29
N GLU A 174 -18.62 3.68 -1.08
CA GLU A 174 -20.04 3.32 -1.00
C GLU A 174 -20.33 2.49 0.27
N LEU A 175 -19.41 1.61 0.68
CA LEU A 175 -19.64 0.63 1.75
C LEU A 175 -19.06 1.04 3.11
N ALA A 176 -17.85 1.62 3.15
CA ALA A 176 -17.16 2.01 4.38
C ALA A 176 -17.06 3.54 4.56
N GLY A 177 -17.59 4.31 3.60
CA GLY A 177 -17.76 5.75 3.71
C GLY A 177 -16.71 6.59 2.97
N ARG A 178 -17.10 7.84 2.68
CA ARG A 178 -16.35 8.79 1.84
C ARG A 178 -14.93 9.04 2.33
N ARG A 179 -14.74 9.05 3.65
CA ARG A 179 -13.47 9.34 4.31
C ARG A 179 -12.39 8.32 3.92
N ALA A 180 -12.72 7.03 3.97
CA ALA A 180 -11.81 5.96 3.58
C ALA A 180 -11.45 6.07 2.09
N ALA A 181 -12.46 6.24 1.23
CA ALA A 181 -12.26 6.34 -0.22
C ALA A 181 -11.44 7.56 -0.65
N SER A 182 -11.66 8.75 -0.06
CA SER A 182 -10.89 9.94 -0.44
C SER A 182 -9.40 9.79 -0.16
N ARG A 183 -9.05 9.07 0.91
CA ARG A 183 -7.66 8.80 1.30
C ARG A 183 -7.03 7.76 0.39
N LEU A 184 -7.74 6.69 0.07
CA LEU A 184 -7.28 5.70 -0.91
C LEU A 184 -7.12 6.31 -2.30
N LEU A 185 -8.00 7.24 -2.70
CA LEU A 185 -7.90 7.98 -3.95
C LEU A 185 -6.65 8.86 -4.01
N ALA A 186 -6.32 9.55 -2.92
CA ALA A 186 -5.08 10.32 -2.83
C ALA A 186 -3.85 9.43 -2.98
N ALA A 187 -3.86 8.25 -2.35
CA ALA A 187 -2.78 7.27 -2.49
C ALA A 187 -2.65 6.73 -3.92
N ASP A 188 -3.77 6.40 -4.58
CA ASP A 188 -3.80 5.95 -5.98
C ASP A 188 -3.17 7.00 -6.91
N PHE A 189 -3.59 8.26 -6.76
CA PHE A 189 -3.07 9.38 -7.55
C PHE A 189 -1.55 9.55 -7.40
N LEU A 190 -1.03 9.45 -6.17
CA LEU A 190 0.38 9.69 -5.87
C LEU A 190 1.29 8.50 -6.22
N ILE A 191 0.80 7.27 -6.06
CA ILE A 191 1.65 6.08 -6.18
C ILE A 191 1.42 5.36 -7.50
N TYR A 192 0.16 5.09 -7.85
CA TYR A 192 -0.14 3.98 -8.74
C TYR A 192 0.39 4.18 -10.15
N SER A 193 0.08 5.33 -10.76
CA SER A 193 0.47 5.63 -12.14
C SER A 193 1.99 5.73 -12.29
N LEU A 194 2.64 6.54 -11.47
CA LEU A 194 4.08 6.79 -11.56
C LEU A 194 4.91 5.55 -11.24
N SER A 195 4.53 4.83 -10.18
CA SER A 195 5.19 3.56 -9.82
C SER A 195 5.07 2.54 -10.95
N SER A 196 3.93 2.49 -11.66
CA SER A 196 3.76 1.61 -12.83
C SER A 196 4.75 1.90 -13.95
N GLU A 197 4.92 3.18 -14.31
CA GLU A 197 5.89 3.61 -15.32
C GLU A 197 7.33 3.22 -14.95
N ILE A 198 7.71 3.41 -13.69
CA ILE A 198 9.07 3.13 -13.19
C ILE A 198 9.36 1.63 -13.07
N ILE A 199 8.43 0.84 -12.54
CA ILE A 199 8.59 -0.61 -12.35
C ILE A 199 8.61 -1.34 -13.68
N HIS A 200 7.76 -0.93 -14.63
CA HIS A 200 7.74 -1.53 -15.97
C HIS A 200 8.85 -0.99 -16.89
N GLY A 201 9.63 -0.01 -16.45
CA GLY A 201 10.77 0.52 -17.19
C GLY A 201 10.36 1.24 -18.47
N SER A 202 9.24 1.96 -18.45
CA SER A 202 8.84 2.77 -19.60
C SER A 202 9.85 3.91 -19.86
N PRO A 203 9.94 4.43 -21.09
CA PRO A 203 10.80 5.58 -21.37
C PRO A 203 10.51 6.79 -20.47
N PHE A 204 9.23 7.04 -20.16
CA PHE A 204 8.84 8.09 -19.23
C PHE A 204 9.28 7.78 -17.81
N GLY A 205 9.03 6.58 -17.28
CA GLY A 205 9.41 6.21 -15.90
C GLY A 205 10.92 6.29 -15.67
N VAL A 206 11.72 5.80 -16.62
CA VAL A 206 13.18 5.92 -16.56
C VAL A 206 13.61 7.39 -16.61
N SER A 207 13.05 8.18 -17.54
CA SER A 207 13.37 9.61 -17.66
C SER A 207 12.92 10.42 -16.44
N TYR A 208 11.80 10.05 -15.82
CA TYR A 208 11.29 10.66 -14.59
C TYR A 208 12.24 10.39 -13.43
N PHE A 209 12.57 9.13 -13.17
CA PHE A 209 13.43 8.73 -12.05
C PHE A 209 14.78 9.44 -12.11
N PHE A 210 15.44 9.44 -13.27
CA PHE A 210 16.73 10.11 -13.46
C PHE A 210 16.63 11.63 -13.63
N SER A 211 15.45 12.24 -13.45
CA SER A 211 15.20 13.67 -13.71
C SER A 211 15.64 14.12 -15.11
N ALA A 212 15.70 13.19 -16.07
CA ALA A 212 16.27 13.42 -17.39
C ALA A 212 15.37 14.31 -18.26
N HIS A 213 14.07 14.35 -17.94
CA HIS A 213 13.06 15.20 -18.57
C HIS A 213 13.14 16.68 -18.15
N GLN A 214 13.86 17.00 -17.06
CA GLN A 214 14.00 18.37 -16.58
C GLN A 214 15.03 19.13 -17.43
N THR A 215 14.77 20.43 -17.64
CA THR A 215 15.70 21.36 -18.30
C THR A 215 16.69 21.93 -17.29
N GLY A 216 17.98 22.01 -17.64
CA GLY A 216 19.01 22.59 -16.78
C GLY A 216 20.26 21.70 -16.69
N GLU A 217 21.23 22.17 -15.90
CA GLU A 217 22.44 21.40 -15.60
C GLU A 217 22.10 20.21 -14.69
N LYS A 218 22.54 19.01 -15.11
CA LYS A 218 22.28 17.77 -14.38
C LYS A 218 23.50 17.45 -13.51
N THR A 219 23.37 17.70 -12.21
CA THR A 219 24.42 17.40 -11.23
C THR A 219 24.07 16.16 -10.41
N THR A 220 25.09 15.48 -9.89
CA THR A 220 24.89 14.33 -8.98
C THR A 220 24.14 14.73 -7.71
N ASP A 221 24.42 15.91 -7.17
CA ASP A 221 23.75 16.42 -5.97
C ASP A 221 22.29 16.79 -6.25
N GLY A 222 22.02 17.37 -7.42
CA GLY A 222 20.65 17.62 -7.88
C GLY A 222 19.83 16.33 -8.00
N PHE A 223 20.43 15.27 -8.56
CA PHE A 223 19.79 13.95 -8.61
C PHE A 223 19.55 13.38 -7.21
N ARG A 224 20.54 13.44 -6.30
CA ARG A 224 20.38 12.98 -4.91
C ARG A 224 19.26 13.73 -4.20
N ALA A 225 19.18 15.05 -4.35
CA ALA A 225 18.11 15.88 -3.79
C ALA A 225 16.73 15.48 -4.37
N ALA A 226 16.62 15.33 -5.70
CA ALA A 226 15.38 14.91 -6.35
C ALA A 226 14.89 13.55 -5.82
N THR A 227 15.79 12.60 -5.53
CA THR A 227 15.39 11.32 -4.93
C THR A 227 14.88 11.43 -3.49
N VAL A 228 15.23 12.49 -2.74
CA VAL A 228 14.62 12.75 -1.43
C VAL A 228 13.16 13.15 -1.61
N CYS A 229 12.88 14.09 -2.52
CA CYS A 229 11.51 14.51 -2.83
C CYS A 229 10.65 13.32 -3.27
N GLN A 230 11.19 12.42 -4.10
CA GLN A 230 10.50 11.20 -4.50
C GLN A 230 10.16 10.29 -3.30
N LEU A 231 11.05 10.15 -2.32
CA LEU A 231 10.76 9.40 -1.08
C LEU A 231 9.69 10.09 -0.24
N GLU A 232 9.69 11.41 -0.17
CA GLU A 232 8.66 12.20 0.53
C GLU A 232 7.28 11.97 -0.11
N GLU A 233 7.18 12.08 -1.44
CA GLU A 233 5.96 11.80 -2.20
C GLU A 233 5.46 10.36 -1.99
N ILE A 234 6.38 9.38 -2.02
CA ILE A 234 6.08 7.98 -1.73
C ILE A 234 5.49 7.83 -0.32
N LEU A 235 6.12 8.41 0.70
CA LEU A 235 5.65 8.31 2.07
C LEU A 235 4.29 8.99 2.25
N ILE A 236 4.06 10.16 1.63
CA ILE A 236 2.76 10.84 1.64
C ILE A 236 1.68 9.93 1.05
N GLY A 237 1.95 9.31 -0.11
CA GLY A 237 1.02 8.38 -0.74
C GLY A 237 0.71 7.16 0.12
N VAL A 238 1.71 6.55 0.75
CA VAL A 238 1.50 5.35 1.58
C VAL A 238 0.79 5.70 2.89
N LEU A 239 1.09 6.86 3.47
CA LEU A 239 0.37 7.39 4.62
C LEU A 239 -1.11 7.61 4.31
N HIS A 240 -1.44 8.14 3.12
CA HIS A 240 -2.83 8.21 2.66
C HIS A 240 -3.48 6.82 2.57
N ALA A 241 -2.77 5.82 2.04
CA ALA A 241 -3.28 4.46 1.94
C ALA A 241 -3.60 3.86 3.32
N GLY A 242 -2.67 4.01 4.27
CA GLY A 242 -2.86 3.54 5.64
C GLY A 242 -4.02 4.25 6.36
N CYS A 243 -4.14 5.58 6.20
CA CYS A 243 -5.28 6.34 6.73
C CYS A 243 -6.61 5.86 6.11
N GLY A 244 -6.61 5.53 4.82
CA GLY A 244 -7.77 4.96 4.13
C GLY A 244 -8.22 3.62 4.74
N TYR A 245 -7.27 2.71 4.99
CA TYR A 245 -7.55 1.44 5.64
C TYR A 245 -8.04 1.60 7.08
N LEU A 246 -7.36 2.40 7.90
CA LEU A 246 -7.73 2.61 9.30
C LEU A 246 -9.13 3.24 9.42
N ALA A 247 -9.44 4.20 8.55
CA ALA A 247 -10.77 4.80 8.48
C ALA A 247 -11.85 3.78 8.11
N ALA A 248 -11.56 2.88 7.15
CA ALA A 248 -12.48 1.83 6.77
C ALA A 248 -12.68 0.82 7.92
N PHE A 249 -11.60 0.35 8.54
CA PHE A 249 -11.63 -0.63 9.62
C PHE A 249 -12.36 -0.10 10.86
N PHE A 250 -11.96 1.06 11.40
CA PHE A 250 -12.59 1.62 12.60
C PHE A 250 -14.00 2.13 12.31
N GLY A 251 -14.21 2.77 11.14
CA GLY A 251 -15.50 3.34 10.77
C GLY A 251 -16.60 2.30 10.57
N GLN A 252 -16.31 1.18 9.90
CA GLN A 252 -17.32 0.13 9.65
C GLN A 252 -17.78 -0.58 10.93
N GLN A 253 -16.97 -0.52 11.98
CA GLN A 253 -17.21 -1.19 13.27
C GLN A 253 -17.61 -0.21 14.38
N ASP A 254 -17.92 1.04 14.02
CA ASP A 254 -18.34 2.11 14.94
C ASP A 254 -17.35 2.41 16.07
N MET A 255 -16.05 2.23 15.82
CA MET A 255 -14.98 2.46 16.80
C MET A 255 -14.56 3.94 16.80
N GLN A 256 -15.11 4.75 17.70
CA GLN A 256 -15.10 6.22 17.60
C GLN A 256 -13.77 6.87 17.99
N ALA A 257 -13.18 6.48 19.12
CA ALA A 257 -11.92 7.00 19.62
C ALA A 257 -10.75 6.74 18.66
N PRO A 258 -10.50 5.50 18.18
CA PRO A 258 -9.41 5.26 17.23
C PRO A 258 -9.68 5.92 15.87
N LEU A 259 -10.95 6.03 15.43
CA LEU A 259 -11.31 6.76 14.22
C LEU A 259 -11.02 8.27 14.34
N LYS A 260 -11.22 8.87 15.52
CA LYS A 260 -10.84 10.26 15.78
C LYS A 260 -9.33 10.44 15.83
N ALA A 261 -8.61 9.48 16.41
CA ALA A 261 -7.15 9.52 16.44
C ALA A 261 -6.55 9.38 15.03
N GLU A 262 -7.13 8.53 14.18
CA GLU A 262 -6.79 8.44 12.76
C GLU A 262 -7.03 9.77 12.02
N GLU A 263 -8.13 10.48 12.30
CA GLU A 263 -8.40 11.80 11.72
C GLU A 263 -7.30 12.81 12.07
N ASN A 264 -6.73 12.75 13.27
CA ASN A 264 -5.61 13.60 13.66
C ASN A 264 -4.34 13.29 12.85
N ILE A 265 -4.08 12.01 12.54
CA ILE A 265 -2.97 11.60 11.66
C ILE A 265 -3.20 12.17 10.26
N PHE A 266 -4.40 12.02 9.72
CA PHE A 266 -4.74 12.54 8.41
C PHE A 266 -4.60 14.07 8.34
N ASN A 267 -5.09 14.80 9.34
CA ASN A 267 -4.95 16.26 9.40
C ASN A 267 -3.48 16.68 9.43
N ARG A 268 -2.64 15.97 10.19
CA ARG A 268 -1.20 16.23 10.21
C ARG A 268 -0.54 15.90 8.87
N LEU A 269 -0.92 14.80 8.22
CA LEU A 269 -0.44 14.47 6.88
C LEU A 269 -0.79 15.57 5.88
N PHE A 270 -2.04 16.03 5.89
CA PHE A 270 -2.52 17.07 4.99
C PHE A 270 -1.78 18.41 5.22
N GLU A 271 -1.53 18.77 6.47
CA GLU A 271 -0.72 19.93 6.83
C GLU A 271 0.72 19.80 6.29
N LEU A 272 1.34 18.63 6.42
CA LEU A 272 2.69 18.39 5.91
C LEU A 272 2.75 18.41 4.38
N SER A 273 1.75 17.84 3.70
CA SER A 273 1.73 17.70 2.24
C SER A 273 1.35 18.98 1.47
N THR A 274 0.83 20.00 2.17
CA THR A 274 0.35 21.25 1.54
C THR A 274 1.30 22.43 1.76
N LYS A 275 2.28 22.30 2.66
CA LYS A 275 3.34 23.29 2.86
C LYS A 275 4.34 23.26 1.70
N SER A 276 4.90 24.42 1.38
CA SER A 276 6.04 24.50 0.46
C SER A 276 7.24 23.75 1.04
N SER A 277 8.07 23.15 0.18
CA SER A 277 9.34 22.53 0.60
C SER A 277 10.24 23.48 1.39
N ASP A 278 10.16 24.78 1.10
CA ASP A 278 10.95 25.83 1.77
C ASP A 278 10.50 26.07 3.22
N ALA A 279 9.36 25.51 3.64
CA ALA A 279 8.88 25.56 5.02
C ALA A 279 9.49 24.47 5.92
N PHE A 280 10.44 23.68 5.40
CA PHE A 280 11.14 22.64 6.15
C PHE A 280 12.65 22.83 6.01
N PRO A 281 13.43 22.51 7.06
CA PRO A 281 14.88 22.51 6.95
C PRO A 281 15.33 21.42 5.97
N PRO A 282 16.46 21.63 5.27
CA PRO A 282 16.99 20.65 4.34
C PRO A 282 17.32 19.35 5.08
N ALA A 283 16.99 18.21 4.47
CA ALA A 283 17.36 16.91 5.01
C ALA A 283 18.88 16.82 5.15
N SER A 284 19.38 16.43 6.33
CA SER A 284 20.82 16.36 6.61
C SER A 284 21.54 15.52 5.56
N GLN A 285 22.55 16.11 4.92
CA GLN A 285 23.38 15.45 3.90
C GLN A 285 24.49 14.58 4.49
N HIS A 286 24.48 14.29 5.80
CA HIS A 286 25.56 13.54 6.46
C HIS A 286 25.61 12.09 5.99
N ILE A 287 26.31 11.87 4.89
CA ILE A 287 27.16 10.71 4.70
C ILE A 287 28.47 11.11 5.36
N SER A 288 28.79 10.51 6.51
CA SER A 288 30.18 10.47 6.90
C SER A 288 30.89 9.67 5.82
N ASP A 289 31.63 10.36 4.95
CA ASP A 289 32.74 9.76 4.23
C ASP A 289 33.74 9.31 5.31
N ALA A 290 33.48 8.13 5.86
CA ALA A 290 34.32 7.48 6.85
C ALA A 290 34.57 6.04 6.39
N GLU A 291 35.12 5.92 5.19
CA GLU A 291 36.01 4.83 4.81
C GLU A 291 37.12 5.41 3.91
N ASP A 292 37.97 6.25 4.52
CA ASP A 292 39.38 6.38 4.13
C ASP A 292 40.21 5.65 5.20
N ALA A 293 40.51 4.37 4.96
CA ALA A 293 41.69 3.63 5.45
C ALA A 293 41.73 2.22 4.83
#